data_AF-A0A316XDV6-F1
#
_entry.id   AF-A0A316XDV6-F1
#
_cell.length_a   1.000
_cell.length_b   1.000
_cell.length_c   1.000
_cell.angle_alpha   90.00
_cell.angle_beta   90.00
_cell.angle_gamma   90.00
#
_symmetry.space_group_name_H-M   'P 1'
#
loop_
_entity.id
_entity.type
_entity.pdbx_description
1 polymer ?
#
loop_
_entity_poly.entity_id
_entity_poly.type
_entity_poly.pdbx_seq_one_letter_code
_entity_poly.pdbx_strand_id
1 'polypeptide(L)'
;MDTLNQYGNNSETHNQTSAQNQMKADNQQKMDDQRAENEEKDKKEEGLLLAIDGAKIKFNAHMGTFKVLSNVPTTQDKLTGTIVEKQIPNFIFDDGFQMITLTEWQDFGTAKVQENYVLLKKSTLPGTGKMPGSVPPETGKIEFVTSGQVNAPESIDAKGAPVPENKDNKCLNCSAEITAELIRETIGVKKLSEKQQLIINSILPYLNKYRKDFGLDTCLRKAHFVAQIALESASFTTFEEGEEYYSSISLGIFSSATIQINATIVESLKDHLTSIFQIIDSKGNVIPKTNDELKIILLNEKPSVIDGELYAIYKGGKDPKNPKKRIAKVLKEVLKSDKSLDYKIVLQPHTYFGIPLMSRAYAPYSGDTRGLGNGDELTRDGWKFKGRGLKQVTGRANYGSFSKYRNKNTFTDDTTGPIDFAEEKQGVPLKGKYLKLSEDPMYATQSALWFWNEGTKYNKKTAKQHADNDDVDSVSKAINRYDTKALPKRAKNYERAKIAFGIKEHYESIK
;
A
#
# COMPACT_ATOMS: atom_id res chain seq x y z
N MET A 1 65.44 58.69 -10.21
CA MET A 1 64.89 58.16 -8.94
C MET A 1 64.51 56.71 -9.19
N ASP A 2 65.11 55.83 -8.38
CA ASP A 2 64.55 54.56 -7.89
C ASP A 2 65.34 53.29 -8.22
N THR A 3 66.10 52.87 -7.21
CA THR A 3 66.69 51.54 -7.03
C THR A 3 66.47 51.07 -5.58
N LEU A 4 65.80 49.93 -5.45
CA LEU A 4 66.01 48.77 -4.54
C LEU A 4 66.34 48.99 -3.05
N ASN A 5 65.63 48.28 -2.15
CA ASN A 5 66.29 47.44 -1.12
C ASN A 5 65.41 46.33 -0.47
N GLN A 6 66.09 45.26 -0.05
CA GLN A 6 65.67 43.97 0.55
C GLN A 6 65.66 43.95 2.11
N TYR A 7 65.37 42.75 2.66
CA TYR A 7 65.55 42.18 4.03
C TYR A 7 64.29 42.21 4.93
N GLY A 8 63.83 41.16 5.63
CA GLY A 8 64.28 39.78 5.89
C GLY A 8 63.76 39.33 7.28
N ASN A 9 63.31 38.07 7.48
CA ASN A 9 63.33 37.40 8.78
C ASN A 9 63.05 35.88 8.69
N ASN A 10 63.95 35.05 9.23
CA ASN A 10 63.86 33.58 9.32
C ASN A 10 64.51 33.15 10.65
N SER A 11 63.72 32.75 11.66
CA SER A 11 64.23 32.10 12.89
C SER A 11 63.24 31.16 13.59
N GLU A 12 62.05 30.88 13.04
CA GLU A 12 61.06 30.00 13.69
C GLU A 12 61.13 28.52 13.27
N THR A 13 61.96 28.16 12.28
CA THR A 13 61.81 26.88 11.55
C THR A 13 62.49 25.66 12.19
N HIS A 14 63.41 25.81 13.16
CA HIS A 14 64.18 24.67 13.69
C HIS A 14 63.63 24.00 14.95
N ASN A 15 62.80 24.68 15.76
CA ASN A 15 62.13 24.06 16.91
C ASN A 15 60.85 23.30 16.52
N GLN A 16 60.33 23.51 15.32
CA GLN A 16 59.14 22.80 14.83
C GLN A 16 59.44 21.37 14.38
N THR A 17 60.67 21.06 13.93
CA THR A 17 60.99 19.78 13.28
C THR A 17 61.18 18.62 14.28
N SER A 18 61.73 18.87 15.47
CA SER A 18 61.91 17.83 16.51
C SER A 18 60.58 17.46 17.17
N ALA A 19 59.74 18.45 17.47
CA ALA A 19 58.38 18.24 17.97
C ALA A 19 57.51 17.49 16.95
N GLN A 20 57.63 17.80 15.66
CA GLN A 20 56.90 17.10 14.59
C GLN A 20 57.33 15.62 14.44
N ASN A 21 58.60 15.30 14.64
CA ASN A 21 59.06 13.90 14.54
C ASN A 21 58.63 13.07 15.75
N GLN A 22 58.62 13.65 16.95
CA GLN A 22 58.11 12.98 18.15
C GLN A 22 56.58 12.81 18.09
N MET A 23 55.84 13.82 17.61
CA MET A 23 54.41 13.69 17.33
C MET A 23 54.11 12.61 16.28
N LYS A 24 54.97 12.43 15.26
CA LYS A 24 54.80 11.36 14.26
C LYS A 24 55.00 9.96 14.85
N ALA A 25 55.99 9.77 15.72
CA ALA A 25 56.22 8.49 16.39
C ALA A 25 55.09 8.15 17.37
N ASP A 26 54.63 9.12 18.17
CA ASP A 26 53.51 8.95 19.10
C ASP A 26 52.19 8.70 18.37
N ASN A 27 51.98 9.33 17.20
CA ASN A 27 50.82 9.08 16.36
C ASN A 27 50.87 7.68 15.72
N GLN A 28 52.05 7.20 15.33
CA GLN A 28 52.21 5.85 14.76
C GLN A 28 51.92 4.78 15.82
N GLN A 29 52.49 4.91 17.02
CA GLN A 29 52.22 3.98 18.14
C GLN A 29 50.73 3.98 18.51
N LYS A 30 50.09 5.16 18.59
CA LYS A 30 48.64 5.26 18.81
C LYS A 30 47.83 4.59 17.71
N MET A 31 48.25 4.67 16.45
CA MET A 31 47.54 4.01 15.34
C MET A 31 47.69 2.49 15.39
N ASP A 32 48.84 1.97 15.81
CA ASP A 32 49.07 0.53 15.93
C ASP A 32 48.32 -0.05 17.15
N ASP A 33 48.28 0.66 18.27
CA ASP A 33 47.45 0.31 19.44
C ASP A 33 45.96 0.36 19.08
N GLN A 34 45.52 1.38 18.32
CA GLN A 34 44.16 1.49 17.81
C GLN A 34 43.82 0.35 16.84
N ARG A 35 44.78 -0.10 16.01
CA ARG A 35 44.60 -1.23 15.09
C ARG A 35 44.45 -2.54 15.86
N ALA A 36 45.26 -2.78 16.88
CA ALA A 36 45.12 -3.96 17.73
C ALA A 36 43.80 -3.96 18.50
N GLU A 37 43.37 -2.81 19.03
CA GLU A 37 42.07 -2.65 19.70
C GLU A 37 40.90 -2.86 18.73
N ASN A 38 41.04 -2.39 17.48
CA ASN A 38 40.04 -2.61 16.43
C ASN A 38 40.01 -4.09 15.99
N GLU A 39 41.15 -4.77 15.87
CA GLU A 39 41.20 -6.21 15.57
C GLU A 39 40.58 -7.08 16.67
N GLU A 40 40.73 -6.70 17.95
CA GLU A 40 40.02 -7.36 19.05
C GLU A 40 38.51 -7.06 19.03
N LYS A 41 38.10 -5.83 18.71
CA LYS A 41 36.68 -5.48 18.51
C LYS A 41 36.08 -6.25 17.34
N ASP A 42 36.77 -6.33 16.20
CA ASP A 42 36.32 -7.06 15.02
C ASP A 42 36.15 -8.55 15.31
N LYS A 43 37.07 -9.17 16.05
CA LYS A 43 36.92 -10.57 16.52
C LYS A 43 35.73 -10.76 17.45
N LYS A 44 35.49 -9.80 18.35
CA LYS A 44 34.34 -9.81 19.26
C LYS A 44 33.02 -9.63 18.51
N GLU A 45 32.99 -8.79 17.47
CA GLU A 45 31.84 -8.60 16.58
C GLU A 45 31.60 -9.81 15.68
N GLU A 46 32.65 -10.43 15.15
CA GLU A 46 32.55 -11.64 14.33
C GLU A 46 31.99 -12.83 15.13
N GLY A 47 32.36 -12.94 16.42
CA GLY A 47 31.81 -13.91 17.35
C GLY A 47 30.30 -13.75 17.63
N LEU A 48 29.72 -12.59 17.32
CA LEU A 48 28.29 -12.28 17.47
C LEU A 48 27.48 -12.49 16.19
N LEU A 49 28.10 -12.93 15.09
CA LEU A 49 27.37 -13.30 13.87
C LEU A 49 26.48 -14.51 14.13
N LEU A 50 25.30 -14.53 13.51
CA LEU A 50 24.34 -15.64 13.62
C LEU A 50 24.87 -16.85 12.85
N ALA A 51 24.90 -18.01 13.50
CA ALA A 51 25.15 -19.26 12.81
C ALA A 51 23.91 -19.64 11.98
N ILE A 52 24.07 -19.85 10.67
CA ILE A 52 22.98 -20.17 9.74
C ILE A 52 23.25 -21.48 8.99
N ASP A 53 22.25 -22.00 8.27
CA ASP A 53 22.37 -23.28 7.53
C ASP A 53 23.60 -23.28 6.61
N GLY A 54 24.38 -24.36 6.68
CA GLY A 54 25.61 -24.52 5.91
C GLY A 54 26.85 -23.87 6.55
N ALA A 55 26.74 -23.33 7.76
CA ALA A 55 27.89 -22.92 8.57
C ALA A 55 28.90 -24.07 8.73
N LYS A 56 30.20 -23.77 8.69
CA LYS A 56 31.26 -24.77 8.89
C LYS A 56 31.51 -24.97 10.37
N ILE A 57 31.63 -26.22 10.79
CA ILE A 57 31.88 -26.62 12.17
C ILE A 57 33.13 -27.48 12.29
N LYS A 58 33.64 -27.62 13.51
CA LYS A 58 34.68 -28.58 13.87
C LYS A 58 34.36 -29.28 15.18
N PHE A 59 34.88 -30.49 15.34
CA PHE A 59 34.96 -31.24 16.60
C PHE A 59 36.35 -31.86 16.68
N ASN A 60 37.20 -31.39 17.59
CA ASN A 60 38.64 -31.68 17.58
C ASN A 60 39.25 -31.43 16.18
N ALA A 61 39.81 -32.44 15.54
CA ALA A 61 40.38 -32.37 14.19
C ALA A 61 39.34 -32.60 13.06
N HIS A 62 38.11 -33.00 13.40
CA HIS A 62 37.07 -33.35 12.44
C HIS A 62 36.32 -32.11 11.97
N MET A 63 36.27 -31.87 10.67
CA MET A 63 35.55 -30.76 10.05
C MET A 63 34.19 -31.21 9.54
N GLY A 64 33.21 -30.31 9.57
CA GLY A 64 31.87 -30.63 9.11
C GLY A 64 31.02 -29.42 8.75
N THR A 65 29.76 -29.71 8.48
CA THR A 65 28.75 -28.73 8.08
C THR A 65 27.56 -28.81 9.03
N PHE A 66 27.14 -27.65 9.53
CA PHE A 66 25.95 -27.48 10.35
C PHE A 66 24.69 -27.39 9.48
N LYS A 67 23.65 -28.11 9.89
CA LYS A 67 22.35 -28.14 9.24
C LYS A 67 21.25 -27.71 10.19
N VAL A 68 20.47 -26.73 9.75
CA VAL A 68 19.29 -26.25 10.45
C VAL A 68 18.11 -27.07 9.95
N LEU A 69 17.54 -27.89 10.83
CA LEU A 69 16.47 -28.81 10.47
C LEU A 69 15.10 -28.29 10.94
N SER A 70 15.08 -27.31 11.85
CA SER A 70 13.85 -26.63 12.24
C SER A 70 13.39 -25.64 11.18
N ASN A 71 12.09 -25.42 11.09
CA ASN A 71 11.47 -24.50 10.14
C ASN A 71 11.51 -23.05 10.64
N VAL A 72 12.72 -22.51 10.72
CA VAL A 72 13.05 -21.18 11.25
C VAL A 72 13.22 -20.14 10.13
N PRO A 73 12.96 -18.85 10.40
CA PRO A 73 13.24 -17.76 9.46
C PRO A 73 14.65 -17.81 8.88
N THR A 74 14.78 -17.28 7.67
CA THR A 74 16.06 -17.17 7.01
C THR A 74 16.75 -15.84 7.33
N THR A 75 18.02 -15.89 7.70
CA THR A 75 18.92 -14.74 7.66
C THR A 75 19.77 -14.85 6.41
N GLN A 76 19.75 -13.83 5.55
CA GLN A 76 20.47 -13.85 4.26
C GLN A 76 20.13 -15.10 3.42
N ASP A 77 18.84 -15.37 3.27
CA ASP A 77 18.27 -16.46 2.47
C ASP A 77 18.64 -17.89 2.94
N LYS A 78 19.25 -18.04 4.13
CA LYS A 78 19.54 -19.34 4.77
C LYS A 78 18.93 -19.41 6.15
N LEU A 79 18.46 -20.60 6.55
CA LEU A 79 17.77 -20.80 7.83
C LEU A 79 18.68 -20.43 9.01
N THR A 80 18.16 -19.70 10.01
CA THR A 80 18.93 -19.29 11.19
C THR A 80 19.05 -20.41 12.22
N GLY A 81 20.27 -20.75 12.63
CA GLY A 81 20.51 -21.74 13.68
C GLY A 81 20.05 -21.27 15.06
N THR A 82 19.46 -22.18 15.83
CA THR A 82 18.98 -21.92 17.19
C THR A 82 19.33 -23.07 18.12
N ILE A 83 19.18 -22.89 19.43
CA ILE A 83 19.55 -23.90 20.45
C ILE A 83 18.80 -25.23 20.35
N VAL A 84 17.72 -25.31 19.57
CA VAL A 84 17.02 -26.58 19.32
C VAL A 84 17.76 -27.48 18.34
N GLU A 85 18.69 -26.92 17.57
CA GLU A 85 19.57 -27.68 16.66
C GLU A 85 20.67 -28.39 17.46
N LYS A 86 20.29 -29.42 18.21
CA LYS A 86 21.17 -30.22 19.08
C LYS A 86 21.01 -31.73 18.89
N GLN A 87 20.50 -32.15 17.73
CA GLN A 87 20.38 -33.55 17.35
C GLN A 87 21.55 -33.96 16.47
N ILE A 88 21.95 -35.23 16.49
CA ILE A 88 23.05 -35.76 15.67
C ILE A 88 22.91 -35.38 14.17
N PRO A 89 21.71 -35.44 13.54
CA PRO A 89 21.54 -35.06 12.14
C PRO A 89 21.82 -33.58 11.81
N ASN A 90 21.93 -32.70 12.82
CA ASN A 90 22.32 -31.32 12.61
C ASN A 90 23.80 -31.16 12.22
N PHE A 91 24.61 -32.22 12.33
CA PHE A 91 26.05 -32.17 12.17
C PHE A 91 26.52 -33.25 11.20
N ILE A 92 27.10 -32.83 10.07
CA ILE A 92 27.60 -33.72 9.03
C ILE A 92 29.11 -33.54 8.93
N PHE A 93 29.90 -34.53 9.33
CA PHE A 93 31.35 -34.49 9.27
C PHE A 93 31.88 -35.03 7.94
N ASP A 94 32.86 -34.33 7.37
CA ASP A 94 33.36 -34.55 6.01
C ASP A 94 34.16 -35.86 5.89
N ASP A 95 34.72 -36.37 6.99
CA ASP A 95 35.50 -37.61 7.08
C ASP A 95 34.69 -38.81 7.58
N GLY A 96 33.39 -38.64 7.83
CA GLY A 96 32.51 -39.69 8.33
C GLY A 96 32.52 -39.88 9.85
N PHE A 97 33.14 -38.97 10.61
CA PHE A 97 33.02 -38.93 12.08
C PHE A 97 31.55 -38.81 12.53
N GLN A 98 31.18 -39.49 13.62
CA GLN A 98 29.81 -39.54 14.11
C GLN A 98 29.71 -39.12 15.57
N MET A 99 28.79 -38.21 15.87
CA MET A 99 28.42 -37.88 17.25
C MET A 99 27.65 -39.03 17.88
N ILE A 100 27.96 -39.32 19.14
CA ILE A 100 27.30 -40.34 19.96
C ILE A 100 26.39 -39.66 20.98
N THR A 101 26.92 -38.68 21.72
CA THR A 101 26.16 -37.92 22.71
C THR A 101 26.41 -36.43 22.53
N LEU A 102 25.36 -35.65 22.77
CA LEU A 102 25.38 -34.19 22.78
C LEU A 102 24.73 -33.72 24.07
N THR A 103 25.20 -32.58 24.57
CA THR A 103 24.69 -31.99 25.81
C THR A 103 23.89 -30.72 25.50
N GLU A 104 24.16 -29.61 26.19
CA GLU A 104 23.49 -28.34 25.97
C GLU A 104 24.42 -27.33 25.31
N TRP A 105 23.84 -26.46 24.48
CA TRP A 105 24.57 -25.37 23.86
C TRP A 105 25.14 -24.43 24.93
N GLN A 106 26.34 -23.93 24.68
CA GLN A 106 27.05 -22.94 25.46
C GLN A 106 27.33 -21.72 24.57
N ASP A 107 27.48 -20.53 25.17
CA ASP A 107 27.87 -19.31 24.47
C ASP A 107 26.95 -18.91 23.29
N PHE A 108 25.65 -19.22 23.41
CA PHE A 108 24.62 -18.84 22.44
C PHE A 108 24.12 -17.40 22.63
N GLY A 109 23.44 -16.89 21.60
CA GLY A 109 22.97 -15.52 21.54
C GLY A 109 21.74 -15.29 22.40
N THR A 110 21.58 -14.05 22.87
CA THR A 110 20.40 -13.66 23.65
C THR A 110 19.19 -13.34 22.79
N ALA A 111 19.39 -13.14 21.47
CA ALA A 111 18.31 -13.00 20.51
C ALA A 111 17.57 -14.33 20.32
N LYS A 112 16.26 -14.26 20.10
CA LYS A 112 15.42 -15.43 19.87
C LYS A 112 14.86 -15.42 18.45
N VAL A 113 14.85 -16.58 17.82
CA VAL A 113 14.15 -16.84 16.57
C VAL A 113 13.19 -17.99 16.84
N GLN A 114 11.89 -17.73 16.66
CA GLN A 114 10.81 -18.66 17.03
C GLN A 114 10.99 -19.23 18.45
N GLU A 115 11.12 -18.34 19.44
CA GLU A 115 11.27 -18.64 20.87
C GLU A 115 12.55 -19.36 21.31
N ASN A 116 13.38 -19.80 20.36
CA ASN A 116 14.65 -20.44 20.65
C ASN A 116 15.79 -19.44 20.51
N TYR A 117 16.70 -19.44 21.48
CA TYR A 117 17.90 -18.62 21.42
C TYR A 117 18.70 -18.95 20.16
N VAL A 118 19.17 -17.92 19.46
CA VAL A 118 19.97 -18.09 18.25
C VAL A 118 21.36 -18.61 18.59
N LEU A 119 21.91 -19.40 17.69
CA LEU A 119 23.32 -19.76 17.76
C LEU A 119 24.14 -18.65 17.12
N LEU A 120 25.30 -18.39 17.73
CA LEU A 120 26.29 -17.44 17.27
C LEU A 120 27.53 -18.19 16.78
N LYS A 121 28.40 -17.52 16.03
CA LYS A 121 29.71 -18.09 15.65
C LYS A 121 30.50 -18.58 16.87
N LYS A 122 30.37 -17.92 18.01
CA LYS A 122 31.04 -18.35 19.25
C LYS A 122 30.36 -19.51 20.00
N SER A 123 29.17 -19.95 19.58
CA SER A 123 28.43 -20.99 20.30
C SER A 123 29.12 -22.33 20.20
N THR A 124 29.09 -23.09 21.29
CA THR A 124 29.71 -24.43 21.35
C THR A 124 28.75 -25.48 21.91
N LEU A 125 28.85 -26.72 21.43
CA LEU A 125 28.02 -27.83 21.91
C LEU A 125 28.92 -29.00 22.36
N PRO A 126 29.08 -29.23 23.67
CA PRO A 126 29.87 -30.34 24.17
C PRO A 126 29.23 -31.70 23.86
N GLY A 127 30.07 -32.69 23.57
CA GLY A 127 29.62 -34.04 23.24
C GLY A 127 30.75 -35.06 23.16
N THR A 128 30.38 -36.29 22.80
CA THR A 128 31.32 -37.37 22.47
C THR A 128 31.02 -37.90 21.08
N GLY A 129 32.06 -38.25 20.33
CA GLY A 129 31.95 -38.81 18.99
C GLY A 129 33.01 -39.86 18.71
N LYS A 130 32.92 -40.54 17.57
CA LYS A 130 33.93 -41.50 17.12
C LYS A 130 33.94 -41.64 15.60
N MET A 131 35.06 -42.11 15.08
CA MET A 131 35.11 -42.65 13.73
C MET A 131 34.43 -44.02 13.67
N PRO A 132 33.75 -44.36 12.57
CA PRO A 132 33.24 -45.71 12.35
C PRO A 132 34.36 -46.74 12.47
N GLY A 133 34.28 -47.61 13.49
CA GLY A 133 35.26 -48.69 13.73
C GLY A 133 36.45 -48.34 14.64
N SER A 134 36.55 -47.13 15.19
CA SER A 134 37.61 -46.76 16.15
C SER A 134 37.17 -46.86 17.62
N VAL A 135 38.12 -47.18 18.50
CA VAL A 135 38.01 -47.11 19.98
C VAL A 135 39.34 -46.51 20.48
N PRO A 136 39.34 -45.52 21.39
CA PRO A 136 38.21 -44.99 22.17
C PRO A 136 37.46 -43.80 21.54
N PRO A 137 36.23 -43.50 22.00
CA PRO A 137 35.51 -42.28 21.64
C PRO A 137 36.25 -41.01 22.05
N GLU A 138 36.10 -39.97 21.24
CA GLU A 138 36.67 -38.66 21.49
C GLU A 138 35.65 -37.77 22.21
N THR A 139 36.10 -37.11 23.27
CA THR A 139 35.32 -36.08 23.97
C THR A 139 35.80 -34.70 23.52
N GLY A 140 34.87 -33.80 23.27
CA GLY A 140 35.19 -32.47 22.74
C GLY A 140 33.95 -31.59 22.65
N LYS A 141 34.02 -30.54 21.84
CA LYS A 141 32.90 -29.64 21.57
C LYS A 141 32.76 -29.42 20.07
N ILE A 142 31.54 -29.25 19.61
CA ILE A 142 31.26 -28.69 18.29
C ILE A 142 31.45 -27.18 18.40
N GLU A 143 32.26 -26.64 17.50
CA GLU A 143 32.54 -25.20 17.40
C GLU A 143 32.28 -24.72 15.97
N PHE A 144 31.72 -23.52 15.79
CA PHE A 144 31.58 -22.93 14.46
C PHE A 144 32.91 -22.33 13.99
N VAL A 145 33.40 -22.80 12.86
CA VAL A 145 34.55 -22.22 12.15
C VAL A 145 34.09 -21.01 11.33
N THR A 146 32.90 -21.09 10.74
CA THR A 146 32.23 -19.96 10.09
C THR A 146 30.79 -19.87 10.55
N SER A 147 30.20 -18.67 10.53
CA SER A 147 28.78 -18.47 10.84
C SER A 147 27.86 -18.84 9.66
N GLY A 148 28.40 -19.03 8.46
CA GLY A 148 27.63 -19.21 7.22
C GLY A 148 27.01 -17.92 6.66
N GLN A 149 27.04 -16.84 7.45
CA GLN A 149 26.58 -15.48 7.15
C GLN A 149 27.64 -14.71 6.34
N VAL A 150 27.19 -13.92 5.35
CA VAL A 150 28.06 -13.17 4.42
C VAL A 150 28.33 -11.75 4.90
N ASN A 151 27.36 -11.09 5.55
CA ASN A 151 27.50 -9.72 6.09
C ASN A 151 26.92 -9.58 7.50
N ALA A 152 27.51 -8.78 8.39
CA ALA A 152 26.95 -8.45 9.71
C ALA A 152 25.68 -7.55 9.61
N PRO A 153 24.70 -7.67 10.51
CA PRO A 153 23.52 -6.78 10.52
C PRO A 153 23.83 -5.39 11.11
N GLU A 154 23.19 -4.33 10.60
CA GLU A 154 23.46 -2.92 10.99
C GLU A 154 23.00 -2.53 12.41
N SER A 155 22.15 -3.33 13.06
CA SER A 155 21.91 -3.22 14.51
C SER A 155 21.35 -4.52 15.09
N ILE A 156 21.81 -4.86 16.30
CA ILE A 156 21.21 -5.88 17.17
C ILE A 156 20.85 -5.15 18.46
N ASP A 157 19.59 -4.75 18.63
CA ASP A 157 19.12 -4.22 19.91
C ASP A 157 18.08 -5.17 20.51
N ALA A 158 18.47 -5.72 21.65
CA ALA A 158 17.71 -6.61 22.49
C ALA A 158 17.18 -5.82 23.68
N LYS A 159 15.87 -5.57 23.74
CA LYS A 159 15.19 -5.28 25.01
C LYS A 159 13.87 -6.04 25.10
N GLY A 160 13.86 -6.98 26.05
CA GLY A 160 12.70 -7.76 26.41
C GLY A 160 11.68 -6.95 27.21
N ALA A 161 10.42 -7.34 27.03
CA ALA A 161 9.44 -7.40 28.10
C ALA A 161 9.04 -8.88 28.25
N PRO A 162 8.71 -9.35 29.46
CA PRO A 162 8.28 -10.74 29.65
C PRO A 162 6.94 -10.92 28.94
N VAL A 163 6.88 -11.87 28.01
CA VAL A 163 5.60 -12.39 27.54
C VAL A 163 5.15 -13.39 28.60
N PRO A 164 4.00 -13.17 29.27
CA PRO A 164 3.44 -14.18 30.17
C PRO A 164 3.33 -15.49 29.40
N GLU A 165 3.61 -16.62 30.04
CA GLU A 165 3.20 -17.91 29.49
C GLU A 165 1.77 -17.78 28.98
N ASN A 166 1.58 -18.09 27.70
CA ASN A 166 0.28 -18.13 27.09
C ASN A 166 -0.45 -19.36 27.64
N LYS A 167 -0.96 -19.24 28.87
CA LYS A 167 -1.73 -20.26 29.56
C LYS A 167 -3.05 -20.58 28.83
N ASP A 168 -3.33 -19.89 27.71
CA ASP A 168 -4.61 -19.86 27.01
C ASP A 168 -4.56 -20.15 25.48
N ASN A 169 -3.41 -20.48 24.84
CA ASN A 169 -3.32 -20.64 23.36
C ASN A 169 -3.84 -19.43 22.53
N LYS A 170 -3.64 -18.18 23.00
CA LYS A 170 -4.10 -16.96 22.31
C LYS A 170 -3.01 -16.28 21.49
N CYS A 171 -3.26 -16.04 20.20
CA CYS A 171 -2.32 -15.33 19.31
C CYS A 171 -2.06 -13.87 19.75
N LEU A 172 -0.81 -13.52 20.03
CA LEU A 172 -0.40 -12.16 20.43
C LEU A 172 -0.63 -11.11 19.34
N ASN A 173 -0.49 -11.51 18.07
CA ASN A 173 -0.69 -10.64 16.91
C ASN A 173 -2.16 -10.23 16.73
N CYS A 174 -3.13 -11.00 17.25
CA CYS A 174 -4.54 -10.61 17.22
C CYS A 174 -4.77 -9.32 18.02
N SER A 175 -4.24 -9.30 19.24
CA SER A 175 -4.42 -8.21 20.20
C SER A 175 -3.49 -7.02 19.94
N ALA A 176 -2.39 -7.20 19.22
CA ALA A 176 -1.44 -6.13 18.89
C ALA A 176 -2.09 -4.98 18.10
N GLU A 177 -1.54 -3.78 18.27
CA GLU A 177 -1.94 -2.61 17.48
C GLU A 177 -1.45 -2.72 16.03
N ILE A 178 -2.14 -2.01 15.13
CA ILE A 178 -1.68 -1.76 13.78
C ILE A 178 -0.64 -0.63 13.86
N THR A 179 0.52 -0.80 13.22
CA THR A 179 1.57 0.23 13.19
C THR A 179 1.78 0.73 11.77
N ALA A 180 2.44 1.88 11.64
CA ALA A 180 2.84 2.40 10.33
C ALA A 180 3.74 1.41 9.57
N GLU A 181 4.54 0.64 10.30
CA GLU A 181 5.43 -0.37 9.73
C GLU A 181 4.67 -1.54 9.11
N LEU A 182 3.66 -2.06 9.82
CA LEU A 182 2.78 -3.11 9.28
C LEU A 182 2.06 -2.65 8.01
N ILE A 183 1.65 -1.37 7.96
CA ILE A 183 1.04 -0.78 6.77
C ILE A 183 2.07 -0.63 5.64
N ARG A 184 3.28 -0.14 5.93
CA ARG A 184 4.40 0.00 4.97
C ARG A 184 4.74 -1.33 4.31
N GLU A 185 4.83 -2.39 5.10
CA GLU A 185 5.09 -3.76 4.63
C GLU A 185 3.95 -4.28 3.77
N THR A 186 2.69 -4.05 4.19
CA THR A 186 1.50 -4.45 3.43
C THR A 186 1.45 -3.80 2.04
N ILE A 187 1.79 -2.50 1.94
CA ILE A 187 1.90 -1.82 0.64
C ILE A 187 3.22 -2.13 -0.08
N GLY A 188 4.18 -2.75 0.64
CA GLY A 188 5.50 -3.20 0.24
C GLY A 188 6.33 -2.17 -0.49
N VAL A 189 6.47 -1.00 0.14
CA VAL A 189 7.41 0.05 -0.26
C VAL A 189 8.59 0.03 0.71
N LYS A 190 9.80 0.33 0.22
CA LYS A 190 11.00 0.39 1.09
C LYS A 190 10.88 1.50 2.15
N LYS A 191 10.36 2.66 1.76
CA LYS A 191 10.12 3.81 2.62
C LYS A 191 8.79 4.46 2.25
N LEU A 192 8.05 4.94 3.25
CA LEU A 192 6.84 5.73 3.02
C LEU A 192 7.21 7.10 2.44
N SER A 193 6.45 7.56 1.44
CA SER A 193 6.51 8.97 1.04
C SER A 193 5.91 9.86 2.13
N GLU A 194 6.21 11.16 2.09
CA GLU A 194 5.66 12.13 3.05
C GLU A 194 4.13 12.10 3.09
N LYS A 195 3.49 12.01 1.91
CA LYS A 195 2.03 11.92 1.79
C LYS A 195 1.47 10.64 2.42
N GLN A 196 2.16 9.51 2.21
CA GLN A 196 1.78 8.24 2.82
C GLN A 196 1.90 8.29 4.33
N GLN A 197 3.03 8.81 4.82
CA GLN A 197 3.28 8.93 6.25
C GLN A 197 2.26 9.85 6.93
N LEU A 198 1.92 10.98 6.30
CA LEU A 198 0.90 11.89 6.80
C LEU A 198 -0.47 11.21 6.95
N ILE A 199 -0.95 10.54 5.90
CA ILE A 199 -2.25 9.85 5.92
C ILE A 199 -2.24 8.70 6.93
N ILE A 200 -1.22 7.85 6.89
CA ILE A 200 -1.10 6.70 7.80
C ILE A 200 -1.08 7.17 9.27
N ASN A 201 -0.25 8.15 9.60
CA ASN A 201 -0.16 8.68 10.96
C ASN A 201 -1.47 9.33 11.41
N SER A 202 -2.21 9.96 10.49
CA SER A 202 -3.50 10.59 10.81
C SER A 202 -4.60 9.60 11.17
N ILE A 203 -4.60 8.39 10.57
CA ILE A 203 -5.66 7.38 10.78
C ILE A 203 -5.34 6.40 11.90
N LEU A 204 -4.06 6.13 12.19
CA LEU A 204 -3.64 5.09 13.13
C LEU A 204 -4.26 5.23 14.53
N PRO A 205 -4.34 6.44 15.14
CA PRO A 205 -4.97 6.60 16.44
C PRO A 205 -6.44 6.14 16.44
N TYR A 206 -7.19 6.48 15.39
CA TYR A 206 -8.59 6.10 15.25
C TYR A 206 -8.74 4.63 14.91
N LEU A 207 -7.90 4.11 14.01
CA LEU A 207 -7.93 2.72 13.59
C LEU A 207 -7.65 1.80 14.78
N ASN A 208 -6.63 2.09 15.59
CA ASN A 208 -6.31 1.29 16.78
C ASN A 208 -7.34 1.47 17.90
N LYS A 209 -7.93 2.66 18.04
CA LYS A 209 -9.01 2.90 19.00
C LYS A 209 -10.26 2.07 18.67
N TYR A 210 -10.71 2.11 17.41
CA TYR A 210 -11.98 1.52 17.01
C TYR A 210 -11.90 0.05 16.60
N ARG A 211 -10.71 -0.48 16.25
CA ARG A 211 -10.60 -1.83 15.68
C ARG A 211 -11.31 -2.90 16.50
N LYS A 212 -11.24 -2.86 17.83
CA LYS A 212 -11.85 -3.89 18.69
C LYS A 212 -13.38 -3.82 18.63
N ASP A 213 -13.94 -2.63 18.79
CA ASP A 213 -15.39 -2.35 18.75
C ASP A 213 -16.03 -2.84 17.45
N PHE A 214 -15.26 -2.80 16.35
CA PHE A 214 -15.73 -3.18 15.02
C PHE A 214 -15.20 -4.54 14.53
N GLY A 215 -14.62 -5.33 15.43
CA GLY A 215 -14.16 -6.71 15.17
C GLY A 215 -13.01 -6.82 14.18
N LEU A 216 -12.08 -5.87 14.18
CA LEU A 216 -10.72 -5.95 13.62
C LEU A 216 -9.72 -6.34 14.73
N ASP A 217 -10.05 -7.43 15.41
CA ASP A 217 -9.42 -7.95 16.63
C ASP A 217 -8.64 -9.24 16.40
N THR A 218 -8.59 -9.74 15.16
CA THR A 218 -7.71 -10.84 14.76
C THR A 218 -6.65 -10.35 13.78
N CYS A 219 -5.47 -10.98 13.79
CA CYS A 219 -4.42 -10.65 12.83
C CYS A 219 -4.91 -10.87 11.38
N LEU A 220 -5.70 -11.90 11.14
CA LEU A 220 -6.29 -12.22 9.83
C LEU A 220 -7.21 -11.10 9.33
N ARG A 221 -8.14 -10.63 10.16
CA ARG A 221 -9.04 -9.52 9.80
C ARG A 221 -8.26 -8.23 9.58
N LYS A 222 -7.26 -7.94 10.42
CA LYS A 222 -6.38 -6.77 10.24
C LYS A 222 -5.62 -6.84 8.91
N ALA A 223 -5.05 -8.00 8.56
CA ALA A 223 -4.33 -8.20 7.31
C ALA A 223 -5.23 -7.97 6.10
N HIS A 224 -6.42 -8.59 6.05
CA HIS A 224 -7.40 -8.37 4.99
C HIS A 224 -7.83 -6.90 4.92
N PHE A 225 -8.20 -6.30 6.05
CA PHE A 225 -8.66 -4.92 6.08
C PHE A 225 -7.60 -3.94 5.56
N VAL A 226 -6.36 -4.02 6.07
CA VAL A 226 -5.25 -3.14 5.69
C VAL A 226 -4.88 -3.33 4.22
N ALA A 227 -4.76 -4.57 3.75
CA ALA A 227 -4.47 -4.87 2.34
C ALA A 227 -5.49 -4.23 1.39
N GLN A 228 -6.75 -4.21 1.81
CA GLN A 228 -7.84 -3.70 1.03
C GLN A 228 -7.90 -2.17 1.09
N ILE A 229 -7.79 -1.52 2.26
CA ILE A 229 -7.78 -0.04 2.33
C ILE A 229 -6.54 0.55 1.65
N ALA A 230 -5.43 -0.20 1.61
CA ALA A 230 -4.26 0.18 0.85
C ALA A 230 -4.59 0.41 -0.63
N LEU A 231 -5.34 -0.50 -1.27
CA LEU A 231 -5.67 -0.31 -2.68
C LEU A 231 -6.65 0.86 -2.89
N GLU A 232 -7.71 0.95 -2.09
CA GLU A 232 -8.77 1.98 -2.26
C GLU A 232 -8.28 3.41 -2.02
N SER A 233 -7.27 3.57 -1.16
CA SER A 233 -6.68 4.87 -0.84
C SER A 233 -5.46 5.22 -1.71
N ALA A 234 -5.28 4.50 -2.83
CA ALA A 234 -4.11 4.62 -3.70
C ALA A 234 -2.78 4.50 -2.91
N SER A 235 -2.66 3.43 -2.12
CA SER A 235 -1.57 3.16 -1.18
C SER A 235 -1.39 4.27 -0.15
N PHE A 236 -2.49 4.71 0.47
CA PHE A 236 -2.54 5.77 1.48
C PHE A 236 -2.03 7.12 0.97
N THR A 237 -2.33 7.47 -0.29
CA THR A 237 -1.98 8.77 -0.85
C THR A 237 -3.18 9.69 -1.02
N THR A 238 -4.41 9.24 -0.76
CA THR A 238 -5.60 10.08 -0.82
C THR A 238 -6.75 9.51 0.03
N PHE A 239 -7.66 10.39 0.46
CA PHE A 239 -8.98 10.02 0.97
C PHE A 239 -10.10 10.33 -0.03
N GLU A 240 -9.78 10.74 -1.24
CA GLU A 240 -10.78 11.15 -2.23
C GLU A 240 -10.37 10.69 -3.62
N GLU A 241 -11.35 10.25 -4.41
CA GLU A 241 -11.10 10.00 -5.82
C GLU A 241 -10.80 11.30 -6.58
N GLY A 242 -9.75 11.24 -7.41
CA GLY A 242 -9.36 12.36 -8.25
C GLY A 242 -10.33 12.59 -9.41
N GLU A 243 -10.22 13.75 -10.05
CA GLU A 243 -11.00 14.13 -11.24
C GLU A 243 -10.09 14.41 -12.45
N GLU A 244 -8.84 13.92 -12.42
CA GLU A 244 -7.80 14.15 -13.44
C GLU A 244 -8.06 13.38 -14.77
N TYR A 245 -9.30 13.36 -15.23
CA TYR A 245 -9.72 12.61 -16.41
C TYR A 245 -9.70 13.49 -17.66
N TYR A 246 -8.52 13.73 -18.19
CA TYR A 246 -8.29 14.56 -19.37
C TYR A 246 -8.62 13.87 -20.72
N SER A 247 -9.28 12.71 -20.74
CA SER A 247 -9.72 12.13 -22.02
C SER A 247 -10.92 11.18 -21.89
N SER A 248 -11.79 11.21 -22.89
CA SER A 248 -12.92 10.30 -23.10
C SER A 248 -12.56 8.80 -23.12
N ILE A 249 -11.28 8.45 -23.33
CA ILE A 249 -10.79 7.07 -23.50
C ILE A 249 -10.29 6.47 -22.17
N SER A 250 -9.93 7.29 -21.17
CA SER A 250 -9.29 6.83 -19.93
C SER A 250 -10.28 6.34 -18.86
N LEU A 251 -11.59 6.48 -19.08
CA LEU A 251 -12.52 6.61 -17.98
C LEU A 251 -13.02 5.27 -17.43
N GLY A 252 -13.58 4.36 -18.22
CA GLY A 252 -14.31 3.21 -17.63
C GLY A 252 -15.51 3.60 -16.73
N ILE A 253 -15.68 4.89 -16.43
CA ILE A 253 -16.78 5.50 -15.66
C ILE A 253 -17.91 5.96 -16.59
N PHE A 254 -17.59 6.37 -17.83
CA PHE A 254 -18.58 6.64 -18.87
C PHE A 254 -18.85 5.38 -19.68
N SER A 255 -20.13 5.13 -19.93
CA SER A 255 -20.57 4.06 -20.82
C SER A 255 -20.16 4.36 -22.27
N SER A 256 -19.80 3.31 -23.01
CA SER A 256 -19.63 3.39 -24.47
C SER A 256 -20.96 3.30 -25.23
N ALA A 257 -22.07 3.04 -24.52
CA ALA A 257 -23.40 3.02 -25.10
C ALA A 257 -23.84 4.42 -25.52
N THR A 258 -24.56 4.51 -26.63
CA THR A 258 -25.16 5.77 -27.07
C THR A 258 -26.39 6.10 -26.23
N ILE A 259 -26.48 7.36 -25.81
CA ILE A 259 -27.62 7.94 -25.13
C ILE A 259 -28.31 8.96 -26.04
N GLN A 260 -29.61 9.16 -25.86
CA GLN A 260 -30.33 10.24 -26.52
C GLN A 260 -30.21 11.53 -25.71
N ILE A 261 -29.99 12.64 -26.41
CA ILE A 261 -30.07 13.98 -25.79
C ILE A 261 -31.47 14.20 -25.22
N ASN A 262 -31.52 14.70 -23.98
CA ASN A 262 -32.75 14.94 -23.23
C ASN A 262 -32.69 16.29 -22.49
N ALA A 263 -33.77 16.62 -21.77
CA ALA A 263 -33.90 17.88 -21.03
C ALA A 263 -32.79 18.10 -20.00
N THR A 264 -32.44 17.07 -19.23
CA THR A 264 -31.40 17.15 -18.20
C THR A 264 -30.05 17.49 -18.80
N ILE A 265 -29.67 16.81 -19.89
CA ILE A 265 -28.40 17.03 -20.58
C ILE A 265 -28.34 18.46 -21.12
N VAL A 266 -29.38 18.90 -21.83
CA VAL A 266 -29.44 20.23 -22.44
C VAL A 266 -29.40 21.32 -21.38
N GLU A 267 -30.10 21.16 -20.27
CA GLU A 267 -30.06 22.10 -19.15
C GLU A 267 -28.69 22.11 -18.46
N SER A 268 -28.07 20.94 -18.31
CA SER A 268 -26.74 20.83 -17.68
C SER A 268 -25.67 21.56 -18.48
N LEU A 269 -25.82 21.63 -19.81
CA LEU A 269 -24.87 22.20 -20.77
C LEU A 269 -25.32 23.54 -21.35
N LYS A 270 -26.35 24.18 -20.78
CA LYS A 270 -27.03 25.33 -21.39
C LYS A 270 -26.11 26.48 -21.81
N ASP A 271 -25.03 26.72 -21.07
CA ASP A 271 -24.08 27.80 -21.33
C ASP A 271 -23.00 27.40 -22.36
N HIS A 272 -22.97 26.13 -22.78
CA HIS A 272 -21.91 25.54 -23.60
C HIS A 272 -22.44 24.87 -24.87
N LEU A 273 -23.75 24.89 -25.15
CA LEU A 273 -24.33 24.19 -26.30
C LEU A 273 -23.69 24.59 -27.63
N THR A 274 -23.43 25.88 -27.86
CA THR A 274 -22.74 26.39 -29.06
C THR A 274 -21.26 26.00 -29.16
N SER A 275 -20.62 25.65 -28.03
CA SER A 275 -19.25 25.13 -28.02
C SER A 275 -19.20 23.63 -28.36
N ILE A 276 -20.32 22.93 -28.18
CA ILE A 276 -20.43 21.47 -28.32
C ILE A 276 -21.08 21.10 -29.65
N PHE A 277 -22.15 21.81 -30.02
CA PHE A 277 -23.00 21.49 -31.14
C PHE A 277 -22.96 22.60 -32.18
N GLN A 278 -23.06 22.20 -33.44
CA GLN A 278 -23.24 23.12 -34.56
C GLN A 278 -24.29 22.56 -35.51
N ILE A 279 -25.01 23.46 -36.16
CA ILE A 279 -25.93 23.12 -37.24
C ILE A 279 -25.24 23.46 -38.57
N ILE A 280 -25.23 22.51 -39.50
CA ILE A 280 -24.73 22.72 -40.86
C ILE A 280 -25.79 22.36 -41.88
N ASP A 281 -25.80 23.05 -43.02
CA ASP A 281 -26.65 22.70 -44.15
C ASP A 281 -26.14 21.44 -44.88
N SER A 282 -26.86 21.00 -45.92
CA SER A 282 -26.47 19.85 -46.76
C SER A 282 -25.15 20.03 -47.52
N LYS A 283 -24.69 21.28 -47.68
CA LYS A 283 -23.42 21.64 -48.32
C LYS A 283 -22.26 21.78 -47.32
N GLY A 284 -22.54 21.67 -46.02
CA GLY A 284 -21.58 21.81 -44.93
C GLY A 284 -21.36 23.25 -44.46
N ASN A 285 -22.17 24.22 -44.90
CA ASN A 285 -22.08 25.59 -44.40
C ASN A 285 -22.71 25.68 -43.01
N VAL A 286 -22.08 26.43 -42.12
CA VAL A 286 -22.57 26.66 -40.76
C VAL A 286 -23.83 27.52 -40.77
N ILE A 287 -24.86 27.06 -40.07
CA ILE A 287 -26.06 27.83 -39.75
C ILE A 287 -25.89 28.30 -38.30
N PRO A 288 -25.60 29.59 -38.06
CA PRO A 288 -25.38 30.10 -36.71
C PRO A 288 -26.63 29.92 -35.85
N LYS A 289 -26.41 29.50 -34.59
CA LYS A 289 -27.46 29.32 -33.58
C LYS A 289 -27.02 29.83 -32.23
N THR A 290 -27.96 30.37 -31.46
CA THR A 290 -27.76 30.67 -30.03
C THR A 290 -27.90 29.40 -29.20
N ASN A 291 -27.49 29.44 -27.92
CA ASN A 291 -27.72 28.34 -26.99
C ASN A 291 -29.23 28.03 -26.85
N ASP A 292 -30.09 29.05 -26.81
CA ASP A 292 -31.54 28.86 -26.69
C ASP A 292 -32.15 28.17 -27.92
N GLU A 293 -31.72 28.57 -29.13
CA GLU A 293 -32.15 27.90 -30.36
C GLU A 293 -31.66 26.45 -30.42
N LEU A 294 -30.40 26.20 -30.04
CA LEU A 294 -29.85 24.83 -29.97
C LEU A 294 -30.58 23.98 -28.94
N LYS A 295 -30.95 24.53 -27.78
CA LYS A 295 -31.76 23.84 -26.77
C LYS A 295 -33.07 23.33 -27.38
N ILE A 296 -33.79 24.17 -28.12
CA ILE A 296 -35.04 23.76 -28.80
C ILE A 296 -34.78 22.66 -29.83
N ILE A 297 -33.78 22.84 -30.70
CA ILE A 297 -33.45 21.88 -31.75
C ILE A 297 -33.08 20.51 -31.15
N LEU A 298 -32.20 20.49 -30.14
CA LEU A 298 -31.71 19.26 -29.52
C LEU A 298 -32.82 18.49 -28.79
N LEU A 299 -33.77 19.19 -28.17
CA LEU A 299 -34.91 18.55 -27.48
C LEU A 299 -35.95 17.99 -28.45
N ASN A 300 -36.12 18.64 -29.60
CA ASN A 300 -37.02 18.17 -30.65
C ASN A 300 -36.42 16.96 -31.39
N GLU A 301 -35.14 17.06 -31.75
CA GLU A 301 -34.51 16.08 -32.64
C GLU A 301 -33.88 14.90 -31.90
N LYS A 302 -33.55 15.06 -30.61
CA LYS A 302 -33.00 14.02 -29.71
C LYS A 302 -31.88 13.18 -30.36
N PRO A 303 -30.81 13.81 -30.89
CA PRO A 303 -29.71 13.07 -31.50
C PRO A 303 -29.07 12.11 -30.48
N SER A 304 -28.49 11.02 -30.98
CA SER A 304 -27.77 10.05 -30.14
C SER A 304 -26.29 10.39 -30.06
N VAL A 305 -25.70 10.28 -28.88
CA VAL A 305 -24.29 10.60 -28.61
C VAL A 305 -23.70 9.64 -27.58
N ILE A 306 -22.39 9.44 -27.59
CA ILE A 306 -21.71 8.71 -26.50
C ILE A 306 -21.47 9.68 -25.35
N ASP A 307 -21.85 9.29 -24.14
CA ASP A 307 -21.82 10.15 -22.94
C ASP A 307 -20.44 10.79 -22.70
N GLY A 308 -19.37 9.99 -22.80
CA GLY A 308 -17.99 10.47 -22.66
C GLY A 308 -17.53 11.42 -23.78
N GLU A 309 -18.14 11.38 -24.97
CA GLU A 309 -17.86 12.36 -26.04
C GLU A 309 -18.49 13.72 -25.76
N LEU A 310 -19.42 13.81 -24.80
CA LEU A 310 -20.15 15.04 -24.49
C LEU A 310 -19.57 15.79 -23.28
N TYR A 311 -19.17 15.05 -22.24
CA TYR A 311 -18.74 15.64 -20.96
C TYR A 311 -17.22 15.66 -20.75
N ALA A 312 -16.46 14.83 -21.47
CA ALA A 312 -15.01 14.79 -21.37
C ALA A 312 -14.34 15.51 -22.56
N ILE A 313 -13.00 15.51 -22.59
CA ILE A 313 -12.28 16.04 -23.76
C ILE A 313 -12.59 15.17 -24.98
N TYR A 314 -13.18 15.81 -25.99
CA TYR A 314 -13.52 15.18 -27.25
C TYR A 314 -12.69 15.80 -28.39
N LYS A 315 -11.82 14.97 -28.97
CA LYS A 315 -10.91 15.43 -30.03
C LYS A 315 -11.57 15.51 -31.41
N GLY A 316 -12.82 15.09 -31.58
CA GLY A 316 -13.45 14.95 -32.89
C GLY A 316 -13.36 13.54 -33.49
N GLY A 317 -14.14 13.30 -34.54
CA GLY A 317 -14.06 12.09 -35.36
C GLY A 317 -12.81 12.08 -36.24
N LYS A 318 -12.32 10.91 -36.62
CA LYS A 318 -11.21 10.81 -37.59
C LYS A 318 -11.72 11.20 -38.98
N ASP A 319 -10.98 12.07 -39.67
CA ASP A 319 -11.27 12.37 -41.07
C ASP A 319 -11.00 11.12 -41.94
N PRO A 320 -11.98 10.65 -42.74
CA PRO A 320 -11.81 9.47 -43.58
C PRO A 320 -10.66 9.59 -44.60
N LYS A 321 -10.36 10.81 -45.05
CA LYS A 321 -9.31 11.09 -46.04
C LYS A 321 -7.94 11.36 -45.40
N ASN A 322 -7.93 11.82 -44.15
CA ASN A 322 -6.70 12.03 -43.40
C ASN A 322 -6.87 11.63 -41.92
N PRO A 323 -6.56 10.39 -41.53
CA PRO A 323 -6.77 9.90 -40.17
C PRO A 323 -6.02 10.67 -39.07
N LYS A 324 -5.02 11.51 -39.41
CA LYS A 324 -4.34 12.41 -38.47
C LYS A 324 -5.16 13.67 -38.16
N LYS A 325 -6.05 14.06 -39.08
CA LYS A 325 -6.97 15.18 -38.90
C LYS A 325 -8.17 14.73 -38.07
N ARG A 326 -8.72 15.66 -37.30
CA ARG A 326 -9.96 15.48 -36.55
C ARG A 326 -11.01 16.45 -37.07
N ILE A 327 -12.25 15.98 -37.14
CA ILE A 327 -13.40 16.72 -37.69
C ILE A 327 -14.62 16.58 -36.77
N ALA A 328 -15.58 17.47 -36.93
CA ALA A 328 -16.87 17.34 -36.27
C ALA A 328 -17.56 16.02 -36.67
N LYS A 329 -18.28 15.40 -35.72
CA LYS A 329 -19.01 14.15 -35.94
C LYS A 329 -20.47 14.47 -36.19
N VAL A 330 -21.02 14.00 -37.31
CA VAL A 330 -22.46 14.09 -37.57
C VAL A 330 -23.18 13.18 -36.59
N LEU A 331 -24.08 13.75 -35.78
CA LEU A 331 -24.90 12.99 -34.85
C LEU A 331 -26.26 12.61 -35.45
N LYS A 332 -26.83 13.51 -36.26
CA LYS A 332 -28.13 13.29 -36.91
C LYS A 332 -28.27 14.17 -38.16
N GLU A 333 -28.84 13.60 -39.20
CA GLU A 333 -29.35 14.34 -40.36
C GLU A 333 -30.86 14.54 -40.20
N VAL A 334 -31.34 15.77 -40.43
CA VAL A 334 -32.74 16.14 -40.29
C VAL A 334 -33.25 16.55 -41.66
N LEU A 335 -34.16 15.74 -42.19
CA LEU A 335 -34.84 15.98 -43.46
C LEU A 335 -36.20 16.65 -43.20
N LYS A 336 -36.46 17.77 -43.85
CA LYS A 336 -37.66 18.56 -43.65
C LYS A 336 -38.64 18.38 -44.80
N SER A 337 -39.76 17.69 -44.53
CA SER A 337 -40.80 17.41 -45.51
C SER A 337 -41.57 18.65 -45.98
N ASP A 338 -41.50 19.75 -45.23
CA ASP A 338 -42.17 21.03 -45.51
C ASP A 338 -41.35 21.98 -46.40
N LYS A 339 -40.26 21.48 -47.02
CA LYS A 339 -39.31 22.25 -47.84
C LYS A 339 -38.53 23.33 -47.08
N SER A 340 -38.59 23.36 -45.75
CA SER A 340 -37.59 24.10 -44.98
C SER A 340 -36.20 23.46 -45.13
N LEU A 341 -35.14 24.20 -44.82
CA LEU A 341 -33.76 23.79 -45.11
C LEU A 341 -33.39 22.52 -44.33
N ASP A 342 -33.00 21.45 -45.03
CA ASP A 342 -32.37 20.26 -44.44
C ASP A 342 -31.07 20.63 -43.74
N TYR A 343 -30.81 20.02 -42.59
CA TYR A 343 -29.63 20.30 -41.80
C TYR A 343 -29.08 19.09 -41.07
N LYS A 344 -27.83 19.17 -40.65
CA LYS A 344 -27.17 18.17 -39.81
C LYS A 344 -26.81 18.78 -38.46
N ILE A 345 -27.04 18.00 -37.41
CA ILE A 345 -26.56 18.31 -36.06
C ILE A 345 -25.19 17.65 -35.92
N VAL A 346 -24.15 18.43 -35.67
CA VAL A 346 -22.78 17.94 -35.54
C VAL A 346 -22.20 18.23 -34.15
N LEU A 347 -21.44 17.27 -33.63
CA LEU A 347 -20.64 17.37 -32.41
C LEU A 347 -19.25 17.90 -32.75
N GLN A 348 -18.94 19.08 -32.25
CA GLN A 348 -17.64 19.74 -32.41
C GLN A 348 -16.60 19.16 -31.47
N PRO A 349 -15.31 19.13 -31.86
CA PRO A 349 -14.23 18.93 -30.91
C PRO A 349 -14.29 20.00 -29.81
N HIS A 350 -14.10 19.59 -28.55
CA HIS A 350 -14.21 20.48 -27.40
C HIS A 350 -13.41 19.99 -26.20
N THR A 351 -13.20 20.91 -25.25
CA THR A 351 -12.62 20.64 -23.94
C THR A 351 -13.71 20.44 -22.89
N TYR A 352 -13.32 20.01 -21.69
CA TYR A 352 -14.20 19.93 -20.54
C TYR A 352 -14.77 21.31 -20.14
N PHE A 353 -16.03 21.35 -19.69
CA PHE A 353 -16.84 22.57 -19.53
C PHE A 353 -17.02 23.05 -18.08
N GLY A 354 -16.16 22.63 -17.14
CA GLY A 354 -16.26 23.06 -15.74
C GLY A 354 -17.38 22.39 -14.93
N ILE A 355 -18.24 21.58 -15.55
CA ILE A 355 -19.25 20.77 -14.86
C ILE A 355 -18.56 19.57 -14.21
N PRO A 356 -18.57 19.42 -12.87
CA PRO A 356 -17.82 18.36 -12.21
C PRO A 356 -18.14 17.00 -12.82
N LEU A 357 -17.13 16.37 -13.43
CA LEU A 357 -17.29 15.23 -14.34
C LEU A 357 -18.06 14.08 -13.68
N MET A 358 -17.81 13.88 -12.39
CA MET A 358 -18.46 12.86 -11.57
C MET A 358 -19.97 13.03 -11.46
N SER A 359 -20.49 14.26 -11.60
CA SER A 359 -21.92 14.54 -11.58
C SER A 359 -22.66 13.71 -12.63
N ARG A 360 -22.07 13.56 -13.83
CA ARG A 360 -22.63 12.71 -14.87
C ARG A 360 -22.17 11.26 -14.74
N ALA A 361 -20.90 11.01 -14.43
CA ALA A 361 -20.35 9.66 -14.38
C ALA A 361 -21.06 8.73 -13.35
N TYR A 362 -21.51 9.32 -12.24
CA TYR A 362 -22.28 8.62 -11.21
C TYR A 362 -23.78 8.96 -11.21
N ALA A 363 -24.29 9.65 -12.24
CA ALA A 363 -25.72 9.77 -12.46
C ALA A 363 -26.31 8.40 -12.86
N PRO A 364 -27.59 8.14 -12.52
CA PRO A 364 -28.27 6.92 -12.96
C PRO A 364 -28.48 6.93 -14.48
N TYR A 365 -28.52 5.73 -15.05
CA TYR A 365 -28.88 5.49 -16.44
C TYR A 365 -29.91 4.37 -16.53
N SER A 366 -30.55 4.21 -17.69
CA SER A 366 -31.55 3.16 -17.90
C SER A 366 -30.93 1.77 -17.67
N GLY A 367 -31.47 1.04 -16.69
CA GLY A 367 -30.95 -0.27 -16.29
C GLY A 367 -29.77 -0.23 -15.30
N ASP A 368 -29.48 0.92 -14.69
CA ASP A 368 -28.42 1.03 -13.69
C ASP A 368 -28.72 0.17 -12.45
N THR A 369 -27.88 -0.85 -12.21
CA THR A 369 -27.98 -1.76 -11.06
C THR A 369 -26.99 -1.44 -9.96
N ARG A 370 -26.26 -0.30 -10.02
CA ARG A 370 -25.25 0.05 -9.01
C ARG A 370 -25.86 0.42 -7.67
N GLY A 371 -27.11 0.91 -7.65
CA GLY A 371 -27.82 1.25 -6.41
C GLY A 371 -27.22 2.43 -5.63
N LEU A 372 -26.58 3.39 -6.32
CA LEU A 372 -25.89 4.52 -5.67
C LEU A 372 -26.85 5.52 -5.02
N GLY A 373 -28.13 5.53 -5.40
CA GLY A 373 -29.15 6.46 -4.89
C GLY A 373 -28.92 7.92 -5.26
N ASN A 374 -28.04 8.20 -6.22
CA ASN A 374 -27.80 9.54 -6.74
C ASN A 374 -28.97 10.00 -7.62
N GLY A 375 -29.26 11.29 -7.58
CA GLY A 375 -30.03 11.96 -8.62
C GLY A 375 -29.25 12.12 -9.93
N ASP A 376 -29.89 12.78 -10.90
CA ASP A 376 -29.29 13.07 -12.21
C ASP A 376 -28.10 14.05 -12.12
N GLU A 377 -27.46 14.36 -13.25
CA GLU A 377 -26.30 15.24 -13.25
C GLU A 377 -26.58 16.68 -12.76
N LEU A 378 -27.83 17.16 -12.79
CA LEU A 378 -28.19 18.51 -12.30
C LEU A 378 -28.18 18.57 -10.77
N THR A 379 -28.51 17.46 -10.11
CA THR A 379 -28.38 17.34 -8.65
C THR A 379 -26.95 17.48 -8.14
N ARG A 380 -25.96 17.20 -9.01
CA ARG A 380 -24.53 17.09 -8.69
C ARG A 380 -24.22 16.00 -7.66
N ASP A 381 -25.15 15.07 -7.43
CA ASP A 381 -24.98 13.97 -6.47
C ASP A 381 -23.77 13.11 -6.80
N GLY A 382 -23.52 12.86 -8.08
CA GLY A 382 -22.34 12.11 -8.48
C GLY A 382 -21.03 12.72 -7.99
N TRP A 383 -20.92 14.06 -7.95
CA TRP A 383 -19.74 14.74 -7.38
C TRP A 383 -19.79 14.85 -5.85
N LYS A 384 -20.97 15.21 -5.31
CA LYS A 384 -21.19 15.34 -3.86
C LYS A 384 -20.91 14.03 -3.13
N PHE A 385 -21.27 12.90 -3.72
CA PHE A 385 -21.11 11.56 -3.15
C PHE A 385 -20.16 10.69 -3.97
N LYS A 386 -19.15 11.30 -4.59
CA LYS A 386 -18.01 10.56 -5.13
C LYS A 386 -17.24 9.85 -4.01
N GLY A 387 -16.42 8.88 -4.37
CA GLY A 387 -15.59 8.07 -3.49
C GLY A 387 -14.75 8.91 -2.53
N ARG A 388 -15.00 8.70 -1.22
CA ARG A 388 -14.20 9.28 -0.13
C ARG A 388 -13.88 8.29 0.99
N GLY A 389 -12.91 8.67 1.81
CA GLY A 389 -12.39 7.87 2.92
C GLY A 389 -11.48 6.73 2.48
N LEU A 390 -11.07 5.92 3.44
CA LEU A 390 -10.15 4.79 3.22
C LEU A 390 -10.75 3.66 2.39
N LYS A 391 -12.08 3.66 2.20
CA LYS A 391 -12.82 2.68 1.40
C LYS A 391 -13.61 3.24 0.23
N GLN A 392 -13.36 4.50 -0.15
CA GLN A 392 -14.01 5.12 -1.30
C GLN A 392 -15.53 4.91 -1.26
N VAL A 393 -16.17 5.34 -0.16
CA VAL A 393 -17.63 5.30 -0.04
C VAL A 393 -18.21 6.19 -1.14
N THR A 394 -19.04 5.59 -2.01
CA THR A 394 -19.58 6.24 -3.21
C THR A 394 -21.09 6.10 -3.28
N GLY A 395 -21.80 7.17 -3.63
CA GLY A 395 -23.25 7.23 -3.83
C GLY A 395 -24.01 7.72 -2.60
N ARG A 396 -25.01 8.59 -2.82
CA ARG A 396 -25.87 9.17 -1.78
C ARG A 396 -26.47 8.10 -0.85
N ALA A 397 -26.90 6.96 -1.39
CA ALA A 397 -27.45 5.86 -0.60
C ALA A 397 -26.43 5.27 0.39
N ASN A 398 -25.16 5.15 -0.02
CA ASN A 398 -24.09 4.60 0.83
C ASN A 398 -23.66 5.61 1.90
N TYR A 399 -23.59 6.90 1.57
CA TYR A 399 -23.40 7.96 2.56
C TYR A 399 -24.52 7.99 3.61
N GLY A 400 -25.78 7.84 3.17
CA GLY A 400 -26.92 7.73 4.09
C GLY A 400 -26.88 6.45 4.93
N SER A 401 -26.45 5.33 4.36
CA SER A 401 -26.29 4.06 5.08
C SER A 401 -25.19 4.14 6.13
N PHE A 402 -24.04 4.75 5.80
CA PHE A 402 -22.99 5.03 6.76
C PHE A 402 -23.48 5.94 7.89
N SER A 403 -24.22 7.01 7.55
CA SER A 403 -24.81 7.91 8.55
C SER A 403 -25.69 7.15 9.55
N LYS A 404 -26.59 6.30 9.05
CA LYS A 404 -27.46 5.46 9.90
C LYS A 404 -26.64 4.50 10.77
N TYR A 405 -25.66 3.82 10.19
CA TYR A 405 -24.80 2.90 10.92
C TYR A 405 -24.03 3.62 12.03
N ARG A 406 -23.39 4.74 11.71
CA ARG A 406 -22.61 5.51 12.67
C ARG A 406 -23.48 6.04 13.79
N ASN A 407 -24.68 6.53 13.49
CA ASN A 407 -25.56 7.06 14.53
C ASN A 407 -26.16 5.96 15.42
N LYS A 408 -26.16 4.70 14.98
CA LYS A 408 -26.59 3.54 15.75
C LYS A 408 -25.46 2.92 16.59
N ASN A 409 -24.21 3.04 16.15
CA ASN A 409 -23.07 2.39 16.77
C ASN A 409 -22.15 3.41 17.44
N THR A 410 -21.73 3.13 18.68
CA THR A 410 -20.80 4.00 19.39
C THR A 410 -19.37 3.82 18.85
N PHE A 411 -18.72 4.94 18.54
CA PHE A 411 -17.28 4.99 18.31
C PHE A 411 -16.64 5.61 19.55
N THR A 412 -15.74 4.87 20.20
CA THR A 412 -15.12 5.28 21.48
C THR A 412 -14.55 6.72 21.43
N ASP A 413 -14.92 7.56 22.40
CA ASP A 413 -14.55 8.99 22.49
C ASP A 413 -15.05 9.92 21.38
N ASP A 414 -15.88 9.46 20.45
CA ASP A 414 -16.53 10.34 19.48
C ASP A 414 -17.78 10.97 20.10
N THR A 415 -17.67 12.24 20.49
CA THR A 415 -18.72 13.01 21.16
C THR A 415 -19.53 13.90 20.23
N THR A 416 -19.33 13.81 18.91
CA THR A 416 -19.90 14.74 17.94
C THR A 416 -21.41 14.55 17.68
N GLY A 417 -22.01 13.51 18.27
CA GLY A 417 -23.43 13.23 18.18
C GLY A 417 -23.89 12.72 16.80
N PRO A 418 -25.20 12.67 16.54
CA PRO A 418 -25.74 12.23 15.27
C PRO A 418 -25.30 13.11 14.11
N ILE A 419 -24.92 12.47 13.00
CA ILE A 419 -24.51 13.16 11.78
C ILE A 419 -25.17 12.53 10.55
N ASP A 420 -25.60 13.37 9.62
CA ASP A 420 -26.00 12.94 8.28
C ASP A 420 -24.92 13.38 7.28
N PHE A 421 -24.12 12.43 6.79
CA PHE A 421 -23.10 12.71 5.79
C PHE A 421 -23.69 12.98 4.40
N ALA A 422 -24.99 12.71 4.17
CA ALA A 422 -25.67 13.13 2.95
C ALA A 422 -26.13 14.60 2.99
N GLU A 423 -26.02 15.26 4.15
CA GLU A 423 -26.47 16.63 4.38
C GLU A 423 -25.60 17.65 3.64
N GLU A 424 -26.29 18.56 2.95
CA GLU A 424 -25.69 19.67 2.21
C GLU A 424 -25.75 20.95 3.03
N LYS A 425 -24.75 21.84 2.85
CA LYS A 425 -24.77 23.16 3.47
C LYS A 425 -25.71 24.06 2.68
N GLN A 426 -26.83 24.42 3.28
CA GLN A 426 -27.82 25.30 2.64
C GLN A 426 -27.18 26.61 2.16
N GLY A 427 -27.47 26.98 0.92
CA GLY A 427 -27.01 28.22 0.30
C GLY A 427 -25.54 28.23 -0.14
N VAL A 428 -24.78 27.15 0.04
CA VAL A 428 -23.37 27.08 -0.40
C VAL A 428 -23.18 25.92 -1.38
N PRO A 429 -23.02 26.20 -2.69
CA PRO A 429 -22.84 25.16 -3.70
C PRO A 429 -21.69 24.22 -3.35
N LEU A 430 -21.93 22.92 -3.53
CA LEU A 430 -20.90 21.88 -3.41
C LEU A 430 -20.18 21.85 -2.05
N LYS A 431 -20.84 22.32 -0.99
CA LYS A 431 -20.41 22.13 0.40
C LYS A 431 -21.43 21.31 1.18
N GLY A 432 -20.96 20.42 2.04
CA GLY A 432 -21.80 19.57 2.86
C GLY A 432 -20.98 18.66 3.76
N LYS A 433 -21.66 17.85 4.57
CA LYS A 433 -21.02 16.94 5.53
C LYS A 433 -20.32 15.76 4.86
N TYR A 434 -20.66 15.44 3.60
CA TYR A 434 -19.98 14.40 2.81
C TYR A 434 -18.47 14.63 2.66
N LEU A 435 -18.00 15.89 2.70
CA LEU A 435 -16.57 16.25 2.63
C LEU A 435 -15.78 15.76 3.84
N LYS A 436 -16.45 15.52 4.98
CA LYS A 436 -15.80 15.05 6.20
C LYS A 436 -15.08 13.72 6.01
N LEU A 437 -15.54 12.85 5.10
CA LEU A 437 -14.86 11.58 4.81
C LEU A 437 -13.49 11.76 4.15
N SER A 438 -13.23 12.92 3.52
CA SER A 438 -11.92 13.26 2.93
C SER A 438 -11.11 14.27 3.74
N GLU A 439 -11.77 15.06 4.59
CA GLU A 439 -11.14 16.14 5.38
C GLU A 439 -10.75 15.70 6.79
N ASP A 440 -11.35 14.63 7.32
CA ASP A 440 -11.18 14.21 8.70
C ASP A 440 -10.83 12.70 8.78
N PRO A 441 -9.64 12.36 9.28
CA PRO A 441 -9.18 10.97 9.35
C PRO A 441 -10.03 10.10 10.28
N MET A 442 -10.73 10.68 11.26
CA MET A 442 -11.67 9.95 12.11
C MET A 442 -12.81 9.40 11.24
N TYR A 443 -13.50 10.26 10.48
CA TYR A 443 -14.61 9.84 9.63
C TYR A 443 -14.16 8.98 8.44
N ALA A 444 -12.96 9.21 7.91
CA ALA A 444 -12.35 8.32 6.91
C ALA A 444 -12.16 6.89 7.46
N THR A 445 -11.81 6.76 8.74
CA THR A 445 -11.65 5.47 9.44
C THR A 445 -13.00 4.84 9.77
N GLN A 446 -13.92 5.60 10.35
CA GLN A 446 -15.26 5.12 10.71
C GLN A 446 -16.04 4.59 9.49
N SER A 447 -15.96 5.30 8.36
CA SER A 447 -16.61 4.87 7.11
C SER A 447 -16.02 3.56 6.55
N ALA A 448 -14.70 3.35 6.67
CA ALA A 448 -14.09 2.08 6.30
C ALA A 448 -14.51 0.92 7.21
N LEU A 449 -14.61 1.16 8.52
CA LEU A 449 -15.09 0.16 9.49
C LEU A 449 -16.57 -0.18 9.30
N TRP A 450 -17.40 0.81 8.96
CA TRP A 450 -18.77 0.56 8.53
C TRP A 450 -18.80 -0.35 7.31
N PHE A 451 -18.08 0.01 6.25
CA PHE A 451 -18.10 -0.76 5.01
C PHE A 451 -17.63 -2.22 5.25
N TRP A 452 -16.60 -2.39 6.08
CA TRP A 452 -16.10 -3.70 6.48
C TRP A 452 -17.17 -4.59 7.13
N ASN A 453 -18.01 -4.01 7.97
CA ASN A 453 -19.01 -4.73 8.75
C ASN A 453 -20.38 -4.85 8.07
N GLU A 454 -20.82 -3.83 7.31
CA GLU A 454 -22.17 -3.73 6.76
C GLU A 454 -22.24 -3.21 5.32
N GLY A 455 -21.10 -3.01 4.66
CA GLY A 455 -21.03 -2.59 3.27
C GLY A 455 -21.56 -3.66 2.29
N THR A 456 -21.21 -3.49 1.02
CA THR A 456 -21.63 -4.41 -0.05
C THR A 456 -21.30 -5.86 0.30
N LYS A 457 -22.26 -6.75 0.06
CA LYS A 457 -22.13 -8.18 0.33
C LYS A 457 -21.83 -8.96 -0.94
N TYR A 458 -20.92 -9.91 -0.85
CA TYR A 458 -20.71 -10.93 -1.86
C TYR A 458 -21.19 -12.27 -1.34
N ASN A 459 -22.00 -13.00 -2.11
CA ASN A 459 -22.63 -14.25 -1.66
C ASN A 459 -23.33 -14.12 -0.28
N LYS A 460 -24.07 -13.01 -0.09
CA LYS A 460 -24.80 -12.66 1.14
C LYS A 460 -23.92 -12.44 2.39
N LYS A 461 -22.58 -12.43 2.25
CA LYS A 461 -21.62 -12.20 3.33
C LYS A 461 -20.86 -10.88 3.14
N THR A 462 -20.50 -10.25 4.25
CA THR A 462 -19.73 -9.00 4.30
C THR A 462 -18.23 -9.28 4.13
N ALA A 463 -17.44 -8.22 3.90
CA ALA A 463 -15.98 -8.36 3.81
C ALA A 463 -15.39 -9.01 5.07
N LYS A 464 -15.83 -8.59 6.26
CA LYS A 464 -15.45 -9.23 7.54
C LYS A 464 -15.71 -10.73 7.57
N GLN A 465 -16.90 -11.17 7.16
CA GLN A 465 -17.29 -12.57 7.20
C GLN A 465 -16.51 -13.44 6.20
N HIS A 466 -16.06 -12.87 5.08
CA HIS A 466 -15.17 -13.56 4.14
C HIS A 466 -13.74 -13.64 4.66
N ALA A 467 -13.27 -12.59 5.32
CA ALA A 467 -11.94 -12.55 5.92
C ALA A 467 -11.74 -13.61 7.01
N ASP A 468 -12.81 -13.97 7.73
CA ASP A 468 -12.80 -15.08 8.70
C ASP A 468 -12.47 -16.45 8.06
N ASN A 469 -12.63 -16.59 6.75
CA ASN A 469 -12.30 -17.80 6.00
C ASN A 469 -10.98 -17.67 5.22
N ASP A 470 -10.19 -16.62 5.47
CA ASP A 470 -8.96 -16.31 4.72
C ASP A 470 -9.19 -16.18 3.18
N ASP A 471 -10.37 -15.72 2.76
CA ASP A 471 -10.77 -15.66 1.35
C ASP A 471 -10.61 -14.25 0.77
N VAL A 472 -9.40 -13.95 0.29
CA VAL A 472 -9.07 -12.62 -0.28
C VAL A 472 -9.90 -12.29 -1.53
N ASP A 473 -10.30 -13.30 -2.30
CA ASP A 473 -11.08 -13.10 -3.52
C ASP A 473 -12.51 -12.69 -3.19
N SER A 474 -13.14 -13.35 -2.23
CA SER A 474 -14.49 -13.00 -1.77
C SER A 474 -14.49 -11.68 -1.00
N VAL A 475 -13.45 -11.39 -0.20
CA VAL A 475 -13.26 -10.06 0.42
C VAL A 475 -13.18 -8.98 -0.67
N SER A 476 -12.34 -9.20 -1.69
CA SER A 476 -12.16 -8.27 -2.80
C SER A 476 -13.45 -8.05 -3.58
N LYS A 477 -14.24 -9.11 -3.82
CA LYS A 477 -15.54 -9.02 -4.50
C LYS A 477 -16.62 -8.36 -3.64
N ALA A 478 -16.59 -8.54 -2.33
CA ALA A 478 -17.48 -7.80 -1.42
C ALA A 478 -17.19 -6.30 -1.47
N ILE A 479 -15.92 -5.91 -1.66
CA ILE A 479 -15.52 -4.51 -1.78
C ILE A 479 -15.85 -3.95 -3.16
N ASN A 480 -15.38 -4.59 -4.23
CA ASN A 480 -15.62 -4.15 -5.59
C ASN A 480 -15.64 -5.32 -6.58
N ARG A 481 -16.80 -5.98 -6.70
CA ARG A 481 -16.98 -7.17 -7.55
C ARG A 481 -16.65 -6.98 -9.03
N TYR A 482 -16.75 -5.75 -9.53
CA TYR A 482 -16.59 -5.45 -10.95
C TYR A 482 -15.17 -5.04 -11.32
N ASP A 483 -14.34 -4.69 -10.33
CA ASP A 483 -12.94 -4.33 -10.54
C ASP A 483 -12.04 -5.57 -10.57
N THR A 484 -12.27 -6.41 -11.58
CA THR A 484 -11.51 -7.65 -11.78
C THR A 484 -10.03 -7.38 -12.08
N LYS A 485 -9.71 -6.21 -12.65
CA LYS A 485 -8.34 -5.80 -12.97
C LYS A 485 -7.49 -5.53 -11.74
N ALA A 486 -8.10 -5.11 -10.63
CA ALA A 486 -7.36 -4.86 -9.40
C ALA A 486 -7.27 -6.08 -8.46
N LEU A 487 -7.99 -7.18 -8.73
CA LEU A 487 -7.92 -8.40 -7.91
C LEU A 487 -6.48 -8.89 -7.67
N PRO A 488 -5.59 -8.96 -8.69
CA PRO A 488 -4.19 -9.38 -8.45
C PRO A 488 -3.43 -8.42 -7.54
N LYS A 489 -3.73 -7.11 -7.58
CA LYS A 489 -3.10 -6.12 -6.70
C LYS A 489 -3.60 -6.27 -5.26
N ARG A 490 -4.88 -6.55 -5.06
CA ARG A 490 -5.47 -6.86 -3.74
C ARG A 490 -4.82 -8.10 -3.14
N ALA A 491 -4.72 -9.18 -3.92
CA ALA A 491 -4.04 -10.41 -3.51
C ALA A 491 -2.58 -10.14 -3.13
N LYS A 492 -1.83 -9.38 -3.93
CA LYS A 492 -0.43 -9.04 -3.61
C LYS A 492 -0.28 -8.21 -2.33
N ASN A 493 -1.16 -7.24 -2.09
CA ASN A 493 -1.18 -6.52 -0.81
C ASN A 493 -1.46 -7.49 0.33
N TYR A 494 -2.40 -8.41 0.13
CA TYR A 494 -2.79 -9.37 1.14
C TYR A 494 -1.68 -10.36 1.49
N GLU A 495 -0.96 -10.90 0.51
CA GLU A 495 0.20 -11.77 0.77
C GLU A 495 1.28 -11.08 1.61
N ARG A 496 1.53 -9.79 1.35
CA ARG A 496 2.44 -8.99 2.19
C ARG A 496 1.88 -8.75 3.58
N ALA A 497 0.57 -8.50 3.68
CA ALA A 497 -0.11 -8.34 4.96
C ALA A 497 -0.07 -9.64 5.79
N LYS A 498 -0.15 -10.81 5.17
CA LYS A 498 -0.04 -12.10 5.88
C LYS A 498 1.29 -12.25 6.61
N ILE A 499 2.37 -11.77 5.99
CA ILE A 499 3.70 -11.74 6.58
C ILE A 499 3.74 -10.69 7.69
N ALA A 500 3.36 -9.44 7.38
CA ALA A 500 3.42 -8.33 8.32
C ALA A 500 2.64 -8.61 9.62
N PHE A 501 1.41 -9.13 9.49
CA PHE A 501 0.54 -9.41 10.64
C PHE A 501 0.79 -10.76 11.32
N GLY A 502 1.82 -11.51 10.89
CA GLY A 502 2.20 -12.78 11.47
C GLY A 502 1.09 -13.82 11.47
N ILE A 503 0.49 -14.06 10.30
CA ILE A 503 -0.62 -15.02 10.12
C ILE A 503 -0.13 -16.47 10.21
N LYS A 504 1.13 -16.75 9.85
CA LYS A 504 1.70 -18.11 9.99
C LYS A 504 1.78 -18.48 11.47
N GLU A 505 2.30 -17.57 12.28
CA GLU A 505 2.44 -17.67 13.73
C GLU A 505 1.06 -17.80 14.41
N HIS A 506 0.03 -17.18 13.84
CA HIS A 506 -1.35 -17.36 14.31
C HIS A 506 -1.80 -18.83 14.24
N TYR A 507 -1.63 -19.48 13.09
CA TYR A 507 -2.03 -20.89 12.91
C TYR A 507 -1.14 -21.87 13.68
N GLU A 508 0.08 -21.48 14.03
CA GLU A 508 0.98 -22.25 14.90
C GLU A 508 0.61 -22.08 16.38
N SER A 509 0.17 -20.88 16.81
CA SER A 509 -0.17 -20.57 18.21
C SER A 509 -1.51 -21.12 18.73
N ILE A 510 -2.37 -21.59 17.82
CA ILE A 510 -3.71 -22.14 18.14
C ILE A 510 -3.78 -23.68 18.05
N LYS A 511 -2.68 -24.33 17.68
CA LYS A 511 -2.51 -25.79 17.74
C LYS A 511 -1.97 -26.19 19.11
#